data_AF-A0A7C1Q798-F1
#
_entry.id   AF-A0A7C1Q798-F1
#
_cell.length_a   1.000
_cell.length_b   1.000
_cell.length_c   1.000
_cell.angle_alpha   90.00
_cell.angle_beta   90.00
_cell.angle_gamma   90.00
#
_symmetry.space_group_name_H-M   'P 1'
#
loop_
_entity.id
_entity.type
_entity.pdbx_description
1 polymer ?
#
loop_
_entity_poly.entity_id
_entity_poly.type
_entity_poly.pdbx_seq_one_letter_code
_entity_poly.pdbx_strand_id
1 'polypeptide(L)'
;MAAEKSKNQVNRRDVMRISLNTIAGFTIGGVSGMLIKNSSSEENVWQLDPNVCIQCEKCSTNCVLPLSAVKCVHSYSMCGYCDLCSGYLEPGAKSRDTGAENQLCPTGAIKRTYIEDPYFEYIIDEKLCIGCSKCVKGCGSFGNGSLYLQVRHDRCLNCNECSIARSCPSQAYRRVPAGTPYILRGEEGIKLVEKI
;
A
#
# COMPACT_ATOMS: atom_id res chain seq x y z
N MET A 1 27.16 -11.37 76.16
CA MET A 1 26.08 -11.35 75.16
C MET A 1 26.71 -11.31 73.79
N ALA A 2 26.78 -12.44 73.08
CA ALA A 2 27.07 -12.47 71.65
C ALA A 2 26.34 -13.71 71.11
N ALA A 3 25.26 -13.48 70.37
CA ALA A 3 24.47 -14.53 69.76
C ALA A 3 25.28 -15.16 68.61
N GLU A 4 25.60 -16.44 68.73
CA GLU A 4 26.19 -17.23 67.64
C GLU A 4 25.17 -17.37 66.51
N LYS A 5 25.57 -16.91 65.31
CA LYS A 5 24.80 -16.98 64.09
C LYS A 5 24.83 -18.43 63.58
N SER A 6 23.72 -19.15 63.72
CA SER A 6 23.55 -20.52 63.20
C SER A 6 23.91 -20.59 61.71
N LYS A 7 24.92 -21.40 61.38
CA LYS A 7 25.33 -21.70 60.00
C LYS A 7 24.24 -22.58 59.36
N ASN A 8 23.44 -21.99 58.50
CA ASN A 8 22.41 -22.70 57.75
C ASN A 8 23.08 -23.75 56.84
N GLN A 9 23.03 -25.03 57.20
CA GLN A 9 23.60 -26.10 56.39
C GLN A 9 22.68 -26.37 55.20
N VAL A 10 23.14 -26.01 54.01
CA VAL A 10 22.42 -26.26 52.76
C VAL A 10 22.30 -27.76 52.54
N ASN A 11 21.07 -28.28 52.55
CA ASN A 11 20.82 -29.71 52.39
C ASN A 11 20.74 -30.08 50.90
N ARG A 12 20.96 -31.35 50.54
CA ARG A 12 20.92 -31.81 49.14
C ARG A 12 19.59 -31.48 48.44
N ARG A 13 18.50 -31.49 49.21
CA ARG A 13 17.15 -31.14 48.74
C ARG A 13 17.00 -29.65 48.43
N ASP A 14 17.71 -28.79 49.16
CA ASP A 14 17.69 -27.34 48.94
C ASP A 14 18.46 -26.99 47.67
N VAL A 15 19.61 -27.65 47.44
CA VAL A 15 20.34 -27.54 46.17
C VAL A 15 19.48 -27.98 45.00
N MET A 16 18.78 -29.13 45.10
CA MET A 16 17.88 -29.58 44.03
C MET A 16 16.73 -28.59 43.78
N ARG A 17 16.08 -28.06 44.82
CA ARG A 17 15.01 -27.08 44.67
C ARG A 17 15.49 -25.78 44.03
N ILE A 18 16.63 -25.26 44.46
CA ILE A 18 17.20 -24.03 43.91
C ILE A 18 17.56 -24.24 42.43
N SER A 19 18.19 -25.35 42.08
CA SER A 19 18.53 -25.67 40.69
C SER A 19 17.30 -25.82 39.80
N LEU A 20 16.26 -26.54 40.27
CA LEU A 20 14.99 -26.70 39.55
C LEU A 20 14.31 -25.35 39.30
N ASN A 21 14.23 -24.50 40.32
CA ASN A 21 13.62 -23.17 40.20
C ASN A 21 14.42 -22.24 39.29
N THR A 22 15.75 -22.34 39.31
CA THR A 22 16.63 -21.53 38.47
C THR A 22 16.49 -21.95 37.00
N ILE A 23 16.49 -23.25 36.71
CA ILE A 23 16.26 -23.78 35.36
C ILE A 23 14.87 -23.36 34.86
N ALA A 24 13.83 -23.50 35.68
CA ALA A 24 12.48 -23.08 35.34
C ALA A 24 12.40 -21.56 35.07
N GLY A 25 13.08 -20.74 35.87
CA GLY A 25 13.17 -19.30 35.65
C GLY A 25 13.85 -18.93 34.34
N PHE A 26 14.97 -19.59 34.01
CA PHE A 26 15.69 -19.37 32.75
C PHE A 26 14.93 -19.88 31.53
N THR A 27 14.22 -21.01 31.62
CA THR A 27 13.41 -21.50 30.49
C THR A 27 12.22 -20.59 30.23
N ILE A 28 11.49 -20.17 31.27
CA ILE A 28 10.37 -19.23 31.13
C ILE A 28 10.85 -17.87 30.63
N GLY A 29 11.92 -17.33 31.21
CA GLY A 29 12.50 -16.06 30.80
C GLY A 29 13.06 -16.09 29.38
N GLY A 30 13.75 -17.17 29.00
CA GLY A 30 14.31 -17.37 27.67
C GLY A 30 13.23 -17.50 26.58
N VAL A 31 12.20 -18.31 26.83
CA VAL A 31 11.06 -18.45 25.91
C VAL A 31 10.30 -17.13 25.77
N SER A 32 10.02 -16.45 26.88
CA SER A 32 9.30 -15.16 26.86
C SER A 32 10.09 -14.08 26.11
N GLY A 33 11.42 -14.00 26.32
CA GLY A 33 12.28 -13.07 25.61
C GLY A 33 12.35 -13.34 24.10
N MET A 34 12.37 -14.61 23.68
CA MET A 34 12.39 -15.00 22.27
C MET A 34 11.05 -14.69 21.58
N LEU A 35 9.92 -14.89 22.27
CA LEU A 35 8.60 -14.55 21.76
C LEU A 35 8.42 -13.04 21.58
N ILE A 36 8.90 -12.21 22.52
CA ILE A 36 8.83 -10.74 22.39
C ILE A 36 9.66 -10.25 21.21
N LYS A 37 10.83 -10.84 20.96
CA LYS A 37 11.67 -10.48 19.80
C LYS A 37 11.00 -10.83 18.46
N ASN A 38 10.26 -11.94 18.39
CA ASN A 38 9.51 -12.34 17.20
C ASN A 38 8.10 -11.71 17.13
N SER A 39 7.68 -10.99 18.17
CA SER A 39 6.36 -10.35 18.27
C SER A 39 6.31 -8.99 17.58
N SER A 40 7.36 -8.54 16.91
CA SER A 40 7.25 -7.41 15.97
C SER A 40 6.43 -7.85 14.76
N SER A 41 5.12 -7.96 14.92
CA SER A 41 4.21 -8.07 13.80
C SER A 41 4.27 -6.74 13.06
N GLU A 42 5.01 -6.67 11.97
CA GLU A 42 4.89 -5.55 11.05
C GLU A 42 3.41 -5.37 10.72
N GLU A 43 2.88 -4.18 10.97
CA GLU A 43 1.48 -3.90 10.69
C GLU A 43 1.25 -4.12 9.19
N ASN A 44 0.28 -4.96 8.84
CA ASN A 44 -0.08 -5.13 7.45
C ASN A 44 -1.13 -4.10 7.04
N VAL A 45 -1.06 -3.65 5.81
CA VAL A 45 -2.01 -2.74 5.18
C VAL A 45 -2.55 -3.33 3.88
N TRP A 46 -3.71 -2.86 3.45
CA TRP A 46 -4.27 -3.24 2.15
C TRP A 46 -3.60 -2.49 1.01
N GLN A 47 -3.13 -3.22 0.00
CA GLN A 47 -2.64 -2.63 -1.23
C GLN A 47 -3.24 -3.32 -2.47
N LEU A 48 -3.41 -2.54 -3.53
CA LEU A 48 -3.77 -3.02 -4.86
C LEU A 48 -2.50 -3.37 -5.66
N ASP A 49 -2.48 -4.56 -6.24
CA ASP A 49 -1.50 -4.99 -7.21
C ASP A 49 -1.92 -4.51 -8.62
N PRO A 50 -1.20 -3.56 -9.24
CA PRO A 50 -1.58 -3.01 -10.53
C PRO A 50 -1.46 -4.02 -11.67
N ASN A 51 -0.71 -5.10 -11.51
CA ASN A 51 -0.54 -6.14 -12.51
C ASN A 51 -1.70 -7.14 -12.55
N VAL A 52 -2.47 -7.24 -11.46
CA VAL A 52 -3.67 -8.09 -11.37
C VAL A 52 -4.96 -7.29 -11.59
N CYS A 53 -4.90 -5.96 -11.46
CA CYS A 53 -6.06 -5.10 -11.64
C CYS A 53 -6.59 -5.16 -13.09
N ILE A 54 -7.91 -5.32 -13.23
CA ILE A 54 -8.62 -5.29 -14.53
C ILE A 54 -9.45 -4.02 -14.75
N GLN A 55 -9.21 -2.97 -13.95
CA GLN A 55 -9.87 -1.66 -14.08
C GLN A 55 -11.41 -1.73 -14.07
N CYS A 56 -11.97 -2.52 -13.15
CA CYS A 56 -13.41 -2.76 -13.03
C CYS A 56 -14.25 -1.61 -12.45
N GLU A 57 -13.64 -0.45 -12.18
CA GLU A 57 -14.26 0.77 -11.63
C GLU A 57 -14.84 0.68 -10.20
N LYS A 58 -15.01 -0.51 -9.61
CA LYS A 58 -15.58 -0.70 -8.26
C LYS A 58 -14.82 -0.01 -7.12
N CYS A 59 -13.56 0.40 -7.35
CA CYS A 59 -12.77 1.10 -6.34
C CYS A 59 -13.37 2.48 -5.99
N SER A 60 -14.11 3.11 -6.90
CA SER A 60 -14.78 4.40 -6.64
C SER A 60 -16.11 4.28 -5.89
N THR A 61 -16.74 3.11 -5.91
CA THR A 61 -18.08 2.92 -5.34
C THR A 61 -18.09 2.11 -4.05
N ASN A 62 -17.08 1.25 -3.83
CA ASN A 62 -17.11 0.27 -2.74
C ASN A 62 -16.21 0.65 -1.55
N CYS A 63 -15.55 1.81 -1.60
CA CYS A 63 -14.84 2.34 -0.45
C CYS A 63 -15.84 2.77 0.64
N VAL A 64 -15.50 2.54 1.90
CA VAL A 64 -16.31 3.04 3.03
C VAL A 64 -16.19 4.56 3.21
N LEU A 65 -15.14 5.15 2.64
CA LEU A 65 -14.95 6.60 2.63
C LEU A 65 -15.79 7.23 1.51
N PRO A 66 -16.38 8.42 1.73
CA PRO A 66 -17.11 9.14 0.69
C PRO A 66 -16.26 9.41 -0.56
N LEU A 67 -14.97 9.71 -0.34
CA LEU A 67 -13.97 9.79 -1.40
C LEU A 67 -12.98 8.65 -1.21
N SER A 68 -12.92 7.75 -2.19
CA SER A 68 -12.11 6.53 -2.12
C SER A 68 -10.67 6.79 -1.68
N ALA A 69 -10.14 5.91 -0.82
CA ALA A 69 -8.72 5.88 -0.49
C ALA A 69 -7.86 5.39 -1.66
N VAL A 70 -8.48 4.76 -2.68
CA VAL A 70 -7.78 4.31 -3.88
C VAL A 70 -7.69 5.47 -4.87
N LYS A 71 -6.47 5.79 -5.32
CA LYS A 71 -6.20 6.89 -6.24
C LYS A 71 -5.46 6.41 -7.47
N CYS A 72 -5.62 7.15 -8.57
CA CYS A 72 -4.73 7.02 -9.70
C CYS A 72 -3.35 7.57 -9.32
N VAL A 73 -2.30 6.81 -9.66
CA VAL A 73 -0.90 7.16 -9.53
C VAL A 73 -0.30 7.16 -10.93
N HIS A 74 0.63 8.08 -11.14
CA HIS A 74 1.35 8.27 -12.39
C HIS A 74 2.81 7.84 -12.19
N SER A 75 3.24 6.80 -12.91
CA SER A 75 4.65 6.49 -13.08
C SER A 75 5.18 7.33 -14.24
N TYR A 76 5.88 8.40 -13.88
CA TYR A 76 6.45 9.37 -14.81
C TYR A 76 7.57 8.75 -15.63
N SER A 77 8.31 7.80 -15.07
CA SER A 77 9.41 7.12 -15.79
C SER A 77 8.91 6.24 -16.93
N MET A 78 7.63 5.85 -16.92
CA MET A 78 7.03 5.07 -18.00
C MET A 78 6.26 5.95 -18.98
N CYS A 79 5.84 7.16 -18.60
CA CYS A 79 4.92 7.96 -19.40
C CYS A 79 5.56 8.49 -20.70
N GLY A 80 4.80 8.43 -21.79
CA GLY A 80 5.22 8.96 -23.09
C GLY A 80 4.85 10.43 -23.29
N TYR A 81 4.16 11.06 -22.34
CA TYR A 81 3.74 12.46 -22.39
C TYR A 81 2.99 12.85 -23.68
N CYS A 82 2.23 11.93 -24.26
CA CYS A 82 1.61 12.11 -25.58
C CYS A 82 0.59 13.26 -25.59
N ASP A 83 0.56 14.07 -26.66
CA ASP A 83 -0.59 14.95 -26.97
C ASP A 83 -1.90 14.16 -27.03
N LEU A 84 -1.93 13.07 -27.80
CA LEU A 84 -3.05 12.13 -27.87
C LEU A 84 -2.93 11.06 -26.75
N CYS A 85 -3.33 11.42 -25.54
CA CYS A 85 -3.33 10.49 -24.41
C CYS A 85 -4.71 9.83 -24.23
N SER A 86 -4.80 8.53 -24.50
CA SER A 86 -6.02 7.72 -24.27
C SER A 86 -6.41 7.58 -22.80
N GLY A 87 -5.50 7.89 -21.86
CA GLY A 87 -5.81 7.97 -20.44
C GLY A 87 -6.41 9.32 -20.01
N TYR A 88 -6.34 10.34 -20.86
CA TYR A 88 -6.87 11.68 -20.61
C TYR A 88 -8.09 12.00 -21.47
N LEU A 89 -8.04 11.68 -22.76
CA LEU A 89 -9.09 12.01 -23.72
C LEU A 89 -10.16 10.91 -23.81
N GLU A 90 -11.43 11.31 -23.85
CA GLU A 90 -12.55 10.40 -24.11
C GLU A 90 -12.46 9.88 -25.56
N PRO A 91 -12.77 8.60 -25.82
CA PRO A 91 -12.83 8.08 -27.18
C PRO A 91 -13.75 8.92 -28.09
N GLY A 92 -13.20 9.42 -29.19
CA GLY A 92 -13.95 10.26 -30.13
C GLY A 92 -14.01 11.75 -29.78
N ALA A 93 -13.19 12.22 -28.82
CA ALA A 93 -12.98 13.65 -28.57
C ALA A 93 -12.72 14.41 -29.89
N LYS A 94 -13.46 15.51 -30.10
CA LYS A 94 -13.41 16.31 -31.34
C LYS A 94 -12.16 17.17 -31.42
N SER A 95 -11.63 17.56 -30.27
CA SER A 95 -10.39 18.32 -30.10
C SER A 95 -9.53 17.69 -28.99
N ARG A 96 -8.25 18.08 -28.96
CA ARG A 96 -7.27 17.64 -27.95
C ARG A 96 -6.96 18.75 -26.95
N ASP A 97 -7.98 19.54 -26.60
CA ASP A 97 -7.87 20.59 -25.59
C ASP A 97 -8.25 20.05 -24.19
N THR A 98 -8.39 20.96 -23.23
CA THR A 98 -8.74 20.64 -21.84
C THR A 98 -10.23 20.81 -21.53
N GLY A 99 -11.07 20.95 -22.56
CA GLY A 99 -12.53 21.00 -22.44
C GLY A 99 -13.10 19.77 -21.75
N ALA A 100 -14.10 19.94 -20.90
CA ALA A 100 -14.65 18.86 -20.08
C ALA A 100 -15.25 17.73 -20.92
N GLU A 101 -15.82 18.07 -22.08
CA GLU A 101 -16.38 17.14 -23.07
C GLU A 101 -15.33 16.23 -23.72
N ASN A 102 -14.05 16.64 -23.67
CA ASN A 102 -12.95 15.87 -24.21
C ASN A 102 -12.28 15.00 -23.15
N GLN A 103 -12.56 15.20 -21.85
CA GLN A 103 -11.88 14.49 -20.76
C GLN A 103 -12.55 13.16 -20.41
N LEU A 104 -11.75 12.10 -20.34
CA LEU A 104 -12.14 10.77 -19.87
C LEU A 104 -12.40 10.71 -18.37
N CYS A 105 -11.76 11.59 -17.60
CA CYS A 105 -11.92 11.63 -16.15
C CYS A 105 -13.23 12.34 -15.77
N PRO A 106 -14.22 11.65 -15.16
CA PRO A 106 -15.53 12.25 -14.90
C PRO A 106 -15.50 13.37 -13.86
N THR A 107 -14.43 13.47 -13.06
CA THR A 107 -14.26 14.51 -12.04
C THR A 107 -13.20 15.54 -12.43
N GLY A 108 -12.64 15.48 -13.64
CA GLY A 108 -11.57 16.38 -14.08
C GLY A 108 -10.31 16.29 -13.22
N ALA A 109 -10.02 15.11 -12.65
CA ALA A 109 -8.91 14.91 -11.72
C ALA A 109 -7.52 14.87 -12.38
N ILE A 110 -7.42 15.00 -13.70
CA ILE A 110 -6.15 15.00 -14.41
C ILE A 110 -5.93 16.40 -14.97
N LYS A 111 -4.86 17.06 -14.55
CA LYS A 111 -4.42 18.34 -15.11
C LYS A 111 -3.46 18.05 -16.24
N ARG A 112 -3.77 18.59 -17.42
CA ARG A 112 -2.95 18.48 -18.62
C ARG A 112 -2.31 19.83 -18.91
N THR A 113 -0.99 19.87 -18.95
CA THR A 113 -0.20 21.09 -19.19
C THR A 113 0.67 20.91 -20.42
N TYR A 114 0.63 21.88 -21.34
CA TYR A 114 1.52 21.91 -22.50
C TYR A 114 2.96 22.18 -22.05
N ILE A 115 3.91 21.38 -22.55
CA ILE A 115 5.34 21.56 -22.28
C ILE A 115 6.03 22.06 -23.56
N GLU A 116 6.06 21.23 -24.59
CA GLU A 116 6.57 21.52 -25.93
C GLU A 116 5.89 20.60 -26.93
N ASP A 117 6.00 20.81 -28.24
CA ASP A 117 5.42 19.86 -29.21
C ASP A 117 6.30 18.59 -29.32
N PRO A 118 5.77 17.35 -29.23
CA PRO A 118 4.37 16.93 -29.05
C PRO A 118 4.01 16.52 -27.60
N TYR A 119 4.73 17.05 -26.61
CA TYR A 119 4.71 16.63 -25.21
C TYR A 119 3.78 17.44 -24.29
N PHE A 120 2.97 16.72 -23.53
CA PHE A 120 2.09 17.25 -22.50
C PHE A 120 2.30 16.52 -21.17
N GLU A 121 2.38 17.30 -20.10
CA GLU A 121 2.45 16.78 -18.74
C GLU A 121 1.05 16.46 -18.19
N TYR A 122 0.95 15.37 -17.43
CA TYR A 122 -0.27 14.91 -16.79
C TYR A 122 -0.06 14.80 -15.28
N ILE A 123 -0.80 15.59 -14.50
CA ILE A 123 -0.72 15.58 -13.03
C ILE A 123 -2.07 15.15 -12.46
N ILE A 124 -2.05 14.19 -11.54
CA ILE A 124 -3.26 13.72 -10.86
C ILE A 124 -3.56 14.60 -9.65
N ASP A 125 -4.75 15.22 -9.64
CA ASP A 125 -5.32 15.88 -8.47
C ASP A 125 -6.06 14.85 -7.59
N GLU A 126 -5.38 14.36 -6.56
CA GLU A 126 -5.92 13.32 -5.66
C GLU A 126 -7.18 13.76 -4.89
N LYS A 127 -7.41 15.07 -4.75
CA LYS A 127 -8.61 15.61 -4.10
C LYS A 127 -9.86 15.38 -4.95
N LEU A 128 -9.70 15.36 -6.28
CA LEU A 128 -10.78 15.11 -7.24
C LEU A 128 -10.84 13.64 -7.68
N CYS A 129 -9.73 12.91 -7.61
CA CYS A 129 -9.66 11.53 -8.07
C CYS A 129 -10.51 10.59 -7.19
N ILE A 130 -11.55 10.00 -7.77
CA ILE A 130 -12.42 9.04 -7.08
C ILE A 130 -11.95 7.58 -7.18
N GLY A 131 -10.88 7.30 -7.92
CA GLY A 131 -10.36 5.94 -8.08
C GLY A 131 -11.15 5.06 -9.06
N CYS A 132 -11.88 5.63 -10.03
CA CYS A 132 -12.72 4.86 -10.95
C CYS A 132 -11.96 4.08 -12.04
N SER A 133 -10.63 4.21 -12.15
CA SER A 133 -9.78 3.50 -13.14
C SER A 133 -10.05 3.76 -14.64
N LYS A 134 -10.94 4.68 -15.04
CA LYS A 134 -11.16 4.99 -16.47
C LYS A 134 -9.88 5.42 -17.19
N CYS A 135 -9.15 6.37 -16.61
CA CYS A 135 -7.86 6.82 -17.12
C CYS A 135 -6.80 5.70 -17.16
N VAL A 136 -6.80 4.82 -16.15
CA VAL A 136 -5.92 3.64 -16.08
C VAL A 136 -6.21 2.68 -17.23
N LYS A 137 -7.50 2.41 -17.50
CA LYS A 137 -7.92 1.55 -18.61
C LYS A 137 -7.49 2.12 -19.95
N GLY A 138 -7.77 3.40 -20.19
CA GLY A 138 -7.37 4.09 -21.42
C GLY A 138 -5.85 4.08 -21.64
N CYS A 139 -5.08 4.44 -20.60
CA CYS A 139 -3.62 4.42 -20.63
C CYS A 139 -3.04 3.01 -20.86
N GLY A 140 -3.67 1.97 -20.31
CA GLY A 140 -3.24 0.58 -20.49
C GLY A 140 -3.62 -0.04 -21.83
N SER A 141 -4.75 0.38 -22.44
CA SER A 141 -5.22 -0.17 -23.71
C SER A 141 -4.48 0.37 -24.93
N PHE A 142 -4.10 1.66 -24.92
CA PHE A 142 -3.50 2.33 -26.09
C PHE A 142 -2.25 3.16 -25.76
N GLY A 143 -1.81 3.14 -24.50
CA GLY A 143 -0.58 3.77 -24.05
C GLY A 143 0.37 2.74 -23.46
N ASN A 144 1.23 3.21 -22.57
CA ASN A 144 2.25 2.39 -21.92
C ASN A 144 1.86 1.93 -20.50
N GLY A 145 0.62 2.20 -20.06
CA GLY A 145 0.17 1.81 -18.73
C GLY A 145 0.87 2.54 -17.56
N SER A 146 1.36 3.76 -17.79
CA SER A 146 1.94 4.67 -16.79
C SER A 146 0.95 5.14 -15.72
N LEU A 147 -0.35 5.14 -16.01
CA LEU A 147 -1.40 5.37 -15.02
C LEU A 147 -1.88 4.03 -14.44
N TYR A 148 -1.91 3.92 -13.12
CA TYR A 148 -2.45 2.76 -12.40
C TYR A 148 -3.08 3.18 -11.06
N LEU A 149 -3.74 2.27 -10.36
CA LEU A 149 -4.32 2.56 -9.04
C LEU A 149 -3.37 2.14 -7.91
N GLN A 150 -3.37 2.89 -6.81
CA GLN A 150 -2.79 2.48 -5.53
C GLN A 150 -3.70 2.92 -4.37
N VAL A 151 -3.62 2.21 -3.25
CA VAL A 151 -4.23 2.61 -1.98
C VAL A 151 -3.37 3.69 -1.34
N ARG A 152 -3.97 4.83 -1.01
CA ARG A 152 -3.32 5.92 -0.28
C ARG A 152 -3.46 5.71 1.22
N HIS A 153 -2.36 5.30 1.85
CA HIS A 153 -2.34 4.93 3.27
C HIS A 153 -2.54 6.11 4.22
N ASP A 154 -2.32 7.35 3.76
CA ASP A 154 -2.69 8.57 4.48
C ASP A 154 -4.22 8.77 4.60
N ARG A 155 -5.00 8.02 3.82
CA ARG A 155 -6.47 8.11 3.79
C ARG A 155 -7.15 6.81 4.20
N CYS A 156 -6.53 5.68 3.87
CA CYS A 156 -7.09 4.36 4.10
C CYS A 156 -7.26 4.10 5.60
N LEU A 157 -8.45 3.67 6.02
CA LEU A 157 -8.73 3.32 7.41
C LEU A 157 -8.21 1.93 7.81
N ASN A 158 -7.44 1.27 6.94
CA ASN A 158 -6.95 -0.10 7.12
C ASN A 158 -8.02 -1.09 7.64
N CYS A 159 -9.24 -1.03 7.07
CA CYS A 159 -10.38 -1.84 7.52
C CYS A 159 -9.99 -3.34 7.64
N ASN A 160 -10.44 -4.02 8.70
CA ASN A 160 -10.16 -5.45 8.91
C ASN A 160 -10.49 -6.29 7.68
N GLU A 161 -11.64 -6.02 7.04
CA GLU A 161 -11.99 -6.53 5.73
C GLU A 161 -12.27 -5.36 4.78
N CYS A 162 -11.43 -5.20 3.75
CA CYS A 162 -11.62 -4.14 2.78
C CYS A 162 -12.82 -4.45 1.88
N SER A 163 -13.86 -3.62 1.93
CA SER A 163 -15.06 -3.75 1.09
C SER A 163 -14.73 -3.74 -0.41
N ILE A 164 -13.73 -2.96 -0.83
CA ILE A 164 -13.24 -2.95 -2.21
C ILE A 164 -12.59 -4.29 -2.56
N ALA A 165 -11.71 -4.82 -1.70
CA ALA A 165 -11.03 -6.10 -1.92
C ALA A 165 -12.05 -7.24 -2.07
N ARG A 166 -13.04 -7.33 -1.17
CA ARG A 166 -14.14 -8.31 -1.22
C ARG A 166 -14.94 -8.23 -2.53
N SER A 167 -15.08 -7.03 -3.08
CA SER A 167 -15.87 -6.78 -4.30
C SER A 167 -15.06 -6.86 -5.59
N CYS A 168 -13.73 -6.94 -5.50
CA CYS A 168 -12.81 -6.89 -6.63
C CYS A 168 -12.86 -8.20 -7.43
N PRO A 169 -13.35 -8.18 -8.68
CA PRO A 169 -13.54 -9.41 -9.47
C PRO A 169 -12.21 -10.09 -9.85
N SER A 170 -11.11 -9.34 -9.97
CA SER A 170 -9.79 -9.91 -10.26
C SER A 170 -8.97 -10.23 -9.01
N GLN A 171 -9.53 -10.02 -7.81
CA GLN A 171 -8.82 -10.25 -6.54
C GLN A 171 -7.45 -9.54 -6.47
N ALA A 172 -7.36 -8.33 -7.04
CA ALA A 172 -6.11 -7.58 -7.12
C ALA A 172 -5.61 -6.99 -5.79
N TYR A 173 -6.28 -7.27 -4.66
CA TYR A 173 -5.92 -6.70 -3.36
C TYR A 173 -5.23 -7.75 -2.49
N ARG A 174 -4.15 -7.34 -1.82
CA ARG A 174 -3.44 -8.17 -0.85
C ARG A 174 -3.01 -7.37 0.37
N ARG A 175 -2.67 -8.10 1.43
CA ARG A 175 -2.03 -7.53 2.63
C ARG A 175 -0.53 -7.43 2.37
N VAL A 176 0.05 -6.28 2.65
CA VAL A 176 1.50 -5.99 2.52
C VAL A 176 2.01 -5.31 3.79
N PRO A 177 3.30 -5.42 4.13
CA PRO A 177 3.87 -4.73 5.27
C PRO A 177 3.73 -3.20 5.16
N ALA A 178 3.39 -2.53 6.25
CA ALA A 178 3.24 -1.07 6.31
C ALA A 178 4.56 -0.33 6.03
N GLY A 179 5.71 -0.97 6.28
CA GLY A 179 7.03 -0.41 5.96
C GLY A 179 7.31 -0.33 4.46
N THR A 180 6.68 -1.19 3.65
CA THR A 180 6.91 -1.29 2.20
C THR A 180 5.59 -1.46 1.44
N PRO A 181 4.63 -0.52 1.60
CA PRO A 181 3.24 -0.80 1.32
C PRO A 181 2.84 -0.59 -0.14
N TYR A 182 3.70 0.01 -0.97
CA TYR A 182 3.38 0.37 -2.35
C TYR A 182 3.91 -0.65 -3.36
N ILE A 183 3.09 -0.94 -4.38
CA ILE A 183 3.45 -1.78 -5.52
C ILE A 183 3.47 -0.87 -6.75
N LEU A 184 4.59 -0.17 -6.94
CA LEU A 184 4.75 0.81 -8.01
C LEU A 184 5.20 0.12 -9.31
N ARG A 185 4.98 0.82 -10.43
CA ARG A 185 5.50 0.44 -11.75
C ARG A 185 6.60 1.43 -12.17
N GLY A 186 7.36 1.07 -13.20
CA GLY A 186 8.46 1.89 -13.70
C GLY A 186 9.70 1.88 -12.81
N GLU A 187 10.58 2.86 -13.03
CA GLU A 187 11.75 3.08 -12.20
C GLU A 187 11.37 3.42 -10.76
N GLU A 188 10.18 4.01 -10.54
CA GLU A 188 9.68 4.30 -9.20
C GLU A 188 9.51 3.01 -8.37
N GLY A 189 9.11 1.91 -9.02
CA GLY A 189 9.07 0.58 -8.40
C GLY A 189 10.45 -0.01 -8.15
N ILE A 190 11.37 0.10 -9.11
CA ILE A 190 12.74 -0.42 -8.97
C ILE A 190 13.46 0.26 -7.80
N LYS A 191 13.42 1.60 -7.75
CA LYS A 191 14.04 2.41 -6.69
C LYS A 191 13.44 2.14 -5.31
N LEU A 192 12.19 1.69 -5.24
CA LEU A 192 11.56 1.30 -3.98
C LEU A 192 12.13 -0.03 -3.48
N VAL A 193 12.36 -1.00 -4.37
CA VAL A 193 12.96 -2.30 -4.03
C VAL A 193 14.42 -2.15 -3.63
N GLU A 194 15.20 -1.32 -4.33
CA GLU A 194 16.62 -1.09 -4.03
C GLU A 194 16.88 -0.41 -2.68
N LYS A 195 15.86 0.22 -2.08
CA LYS A 195 15.95 0.87 -0.77
C LYS A 195 15.61 -0.04 0.41
N ILE A 196 15.11 -1.24 0.15
CA ILE A 196 14.73 -2.26 1.13
C ILE A 196 15.92 -3.21 1.34
#